data_AF-A0A7R8NE75-F1
#
_entry.id   AF-A0A7R8NE75-F1
#
_cell.length_a   1.000
_cell.length_b   1.000
_cell.length_c   1.000
_cell.angle_alpha   90.00
_cell.angle_beta   90.00
_cell.angle_gamma   90.00
#
_symmetry.space_group_name_H-M   'P 1'
#
loop_
_entity.id
_entity.type
_entity.pdbx_description
1 polymer ?
#
loop_
_entity_poly.entity_id
_entity_poly.type
_entity_poly.pdbx_seq_one_letter_code
_entity_poly.pdbx_strand_id
1 'polypeptide(L)' 'MKLQFKKKGDSTYTTLKTVTTDSKGNLRATTKATADGCFRYSFTGTPTTPAVASAADYVDVT' A
#
# COMPACT_ATOMS: atom_id res chain seq x y z
N MET A 1 -4.36 8.31 -0.59
CA MET A 1 -3.57 7.09 -0.88
C MET A 1 -4.28 5.86 -0.38
N LYS A 2 -3.96 4.69 -0.93
CA LYS A 2 -4.42 3.39 -0.42
C LYS A 2 -3.21 2.54 -0.03
N LEU A 3 -3.12 2.12 1.22
CA LEU A 3 -2.20 1.06 1.64
C LEU A 3 -2.81 -0.28 1.22
N GLN A 4 -2.05 -1.06 0.46
CA GLN A 4 -2.47 -2.35 -0.04
C GLN A 4 -1.55 -3.46 0.44
N PHE A 5 -2.10 -4.67 0.56
CA PHE A 5 -1.35 -5.88 0.86
C PHE A 5 -1.72 -6.99 -0.12
N LYS A 6 -0.72 -7.75 -0.52
CA LYS A 6 -0.87 -8.97 -1.30
C LYS A 6 -0.18 -10.10 -0.55
N LYS A 7 -0.94 -11.10 -0.12
CA LYS A 7 -0.38 -12.28 0.55
C LYS A 7 0.56 -13.03 -0.41
N LYS A 8 1.59 -13.68 0.13
CA LYS A 8 2.45 -14.57 -0.64
C LYS A 8 1.61 -15.68 -1.30
N GLY A 9 1.85 -15.92 -2.58
CA GLY A 9 1.07 -16.85 -3.40
C GLY A 9 -0.14 -16.22 -4.09
N ASP A 10 -0.62 -15.05 -3.63
CA ASP A 10 -1.72 -14.34 -4.30
C ASP A 10 -1.21 -13.46 -5.45
N SER A 11 -2.10 -13.23 -6.41
CA SER A 11 -1.89 -12.31 -7.54
C SER A 11 -2.49 -10.92 -7.29
N THR A 12 -3.39 -10.77 -6.32
CA THR A 12 -4.23 -9.57 -6.15
C THR A 12 -3.87 -8.79 -4.89
N TYR A 13 -3.68 -7.47 -5.06
CA TYR A 13 -3.55 -6.55 -3.94
C TYR A 13 -4.93 -6.16 -3.39
N THR A 14 -5.09 -6.29 -2.08
CA THR A 14 -6.28 -5.83 -1.36
C THR A 14 -5.98 -4.51 -0.65
N THR A 15 -6.96 -3.60 -0.61
CA THR A 15 -6.79 -2.33 0.11
C THR A 15 -7.04 -2.56 1.59
N LEU A 16 -6.03 -2.31 2.42
CA LEU A 16 -6.15 -2.40 3.87
C LEU A 16 -6.65 -1.09 4.48
N LYS A 17 -6.13 0.05 4.01
CA LYS A 17 -6.45 1.37 4.55
C LYS A 17 -6.40 2.44 3.47
N THR A 18 -7.24 3.46 3.63
CA THR A 18 -7.06 4.75 2.96
C THR A 18 -6.23 5.66 3.86
N VAL A 19 -5.17 6.24 3.31
CA VAL A 19 -4.20 7.06 4.03
C VAL A 19 -4.14 8.44 3.38
N THR A 20 -4.17 9.49 4.19
CA THR A 20 -4.03 10.87 3.75
C THR A 20 -2.58 11.31 3.94
N THR A 21 -2.05 12.08 2.99
CA THR A 21 -0.73 12.71 3.11
C THR A 21 -0.80 13.87 4.10
N ASP A 22 0.29 14.12 4.81
CA ASP A 22 0.44 15.38 5.54
C ASP A 22 0.75 16.55 4.57
N SER A 23 0.90 17.76 5.11
CA SER A 23 1.23 18.97 4.33
C SER A 23 2.60 18.93 3.64
N LYS A 24 3.45 17.96 4.00
CA LYS A 24 4.78 17.73 3.41
C LYS A 24 4.80 16.54 2.44
N GLY A 25 3.65 15.89 2.21
CA GLY A 25 3.55 14.73 1.33
C GLY A 25 3.93 13.40 1.98
N ASN A 26 4.14 13.34 3.29
CA ASN A 26 4.47 12.08 3.96
C ASN A 26 3.23 11.21 4.16
N LEU A 27 3.45 9.90 4.15
CA LEU A 27 2.42 8.89 4.43
C LEU A 27 2.84 8.07 5.65
N ARG A 28 1.87 7.81 6.52
CA ARG A 28 2.05 6.90 7.66
C ARG A 28 0.83 6.03 7.83
N ALA A 29 1.07 4.73 7.98
CA ALA A 29 0.05 3.77 8.36
C ALA A 29 0.70 2.65 9.17
N THR A 30 -0.04 2.16 10.17
CA THR A 30 0.35 1.00 10.96
C THR A 30 -0.67 -0.09 10.74
N THR A 31 -0.20 -1.29 10.43
CA THR A 31 -1.01 -2.51 10.32
C THR A 31 -0.20 -3.68 10.86
N LYS A 32 -0.89 -4.65 11.48
CA LYS A 32 -0.25 -5.90 11.88
C LYS A 32 -0.19 -6.81 10.66
N ALA A 33 1.00 -7.28 10.31
CA ALA A 33 1.13 -8.36 9.34
C ALA A 33 0.76 -9.68 10.02
N THR A 34 -0.12 -10.47 9.39
CA THR A 34 -0.59 -11.77 9.90
C THR A 34 -0.16 -12.94 9.02
N ALA A 35 0.49 -12.65 7.89
CA ALA A 35 1.01 -13.63 6.95
C ALA A 35 2.10 -12.98 6.09
N ASP A 36 2.95 -13.81 5.49
CA ASP A 36 3.89 -13.40 4.47
C ASP A 36 3.21 -12.67 3.31
N GLY A 37 3.88 -11.65 2.77
CA GLY A 37 3.41 -10.99 1.56
C GLY A 37 4.04 -9.62 1.33
N CYS A 38 3.45 -8.86 0.42
CA CYS A 38 3.96 -7.55 0.02
C CYS A 38 2.99 -6.42 0.36
N PHE A 39 3.49 -5.37 0.98
CA PHE A 39 2.80 -4.08 1.12
C PHE A 39 3.16 -3.14 -0.01
N ARG A 40 2.22 -2.27 -0.40
CA ARG A 40 2.51 -1.13 -1.27
C ARG A 40 1.53 0.00 -1.05
N TYR A 41 1.90 1.21 -1.45
CA TYR A 41 0.96 2.32 -1.60
C TYR A 41 0.47 2.41 -3.04
N SER A 42 -0.82 2.70 -3.21
CA SER A 42 -1.43 2.96 -4.52
C SER A 42 -2.14 4.31 -4.51
N PHE A 43 -1.79 5.12 -5.51
CA PHE A 43 -2.49 6.34 -5.87
C PHE A 43 -3.39 6.07 -7.06
N THR A 44 -4.67 6.42 -6.94
CA THR A 44 -5.67 6.30 -8.01
C THR A 44 -5.59 7.42 -9.04
N GLY A 45 -4.68 8.39 -8.86
CA GLY A 45 -4.60 9.58 -9.70
C GLY A 45 -5.67 10.62 -9.39
N THR A 46 -5.51 11.78 -10.04
CA THR A 46 -6.43 12.91 -10.12
C THR A 46 -6.48 13.37 -11.58
N PRO A 47 -7.34 14.33 -11.96
CA PRO A 47 -7.38 14.83 -13.34
C PRO A 47 -6.05 15.39 -13.85
N THR A 48 -5.20 15.91 -12.95
CA THR A 48 -3.91 16.54 -13.30
C THR A 48 -2.70 15.72 -12.85
N THR A 49 -2.88 14.59 -12.16
CA THR A 49 -1.78 13.76 -11.67
C THR A 49 -2.08 12.28 -11.94
N PRO A 50 -1.27 11.59 -12.76
CA PRO A 50 -1.51 10.19 -13.10
C PRO A 50 -1.57 9.25 -11.89
N ALA A 51 -2.30 8.15 -12.05
CA ALA A 51 -2.32 7.05 -11.10
C ALA A 51 -0.97 6.31 -11.09
N VAL A 52 -0.50 5.89 -9.92
CA VAL A 52 0.74 5.13 -9.77
C VAL A 52 0.69 4.24 -8.53
N ALA A 53 1.36 3.10 -8.57
CA ALA A 53 1.62 2.28 -7.40
C ALA A 53 3.11 2.33 -7.06
N SER A 54 3.43 2.36 -5.77
CA SER A 54 4.81 2.27 -5.32
C SER A 54 5.40 0.90 -5.62
N ALA A 55 6.73 0.80 -5.53
CA ALA A 55 7.38 -0.48 -5.33
C ALA A 55 6.76 -1.21 -4.12
N ALA A 56 6.77 -2.53 -4.19
CA ALA A 56 6.23 -3.38 -3.14
C ALA A 56 7.34 -3.72 -2.13
N ASP A 57 6.98 -3.83 -0.86
CA ASP A 57 7.86 -4.17 0.24
C ASP A 57 7.43 -5.50 0.86
N TYR A 58 8.31 -6.50 0.88
CA TYR A 58 7.99 -7.84 1.34
C TYR A 58 8.22 -7.97 2.84
N VAL A 59 7.24 -8.56 3.53
CA VAL A 59 7.32 -8.90 4.95
C VAL A 59 7.19 -10.41 5.08
N ASP A 60 8.11 -11.00 5.84
CA ASP A 60 8.10 -12.39 6.26
C ASP A 60 7.55 -12.47 7.69
N VAL A 61 6.52 -13.28 7.91
CA VAL A 61 5.85 -13.41 9.22
C VAL A 61 6.12 -14.81 9.76
N THR A 62 6.88 -14.86 10.86
CA THR A 62 7.27 -16.09 11.56
C THR A 62 6.51 -16.27 12.88
#